data_AF-A0A925HSX4-F1
#
_entry.id   AF-A0A925HSX4-F1
#
_cell.length_a   1.000
_cell.length_b   1.000
_cell.length_c   1.000
_cell.angle_alpha   90.00
_cell.angle_beta   90.00
_cell.angle_gamma   90.00
#
_symmetry.space_group_name_H-M   'P 1'
#
loop_
_entity.id
_entity.type
_entity.pdbx_description
1 polymer ?
#
loop_
_entity_poly.entity_id
_entity_poly.type
_entity_poly.pdbx_seq_one_letter_code
_entity_poly.pdbx_strand_id
1 'polypeptide(L)'
;RPDGTAVAGTADTPGSWRATVVAMTRFAIAASDTIRGPLASTFALMMRTRSLGPDPTLPVALGWRVLRLDGRDIYWHDAQLAPGFSAYVAMDPQQHRAAAVLSNSARDVASVAGALLLGRVPTIAAAGHTPGSRPAPARPRSRTRRHS
;
A
#
# COMPACT_ATOMS: atom_id res chain seq x y z
N ARG A 1 -20.21 22.45 29.28
CA ARG A 1 -20.27 20.97 29.46
C ARG A 1 -20.28 20.36 28.07
N PRO A 2 -19.16 19.79 27.58
CA PRO A 2 -19.15 19.05 26.32
C PRO A 2 -19.31 17.56 26.60
N ASP A 3 -20.23 16.92 25.87
CA ASP A 3 -20.57 15.51 26.01
C ASP A 3 -19.51 14.63 25.32
N GLY A 4 -18.86 13.79 26.12
CA GLY A 4 -17.77 12.92 25.74
C GLY A 4 -18.20 11.73 24.92
N THR A 5 -18.20 11.87 23.60
CA THR A 5 -18.01 10.73 22.69
C THR A 5 -16.64 10.84 22.04
N ALA A 6 -15.62 10.45 22.82
CA ALA A 6 -14.34 10.07 22.25
C ALA A 6 -14.59 8.85 21.35
N VAL A 7 -14.52 9.05 20.04
CA VAL A 7 -14.39 7.92 19.12
C VAL A 7 -13.00 7.34 19.38
N ALA A 8 -12.93 6.36 20.27
CA ALA A 8 -11.78 5.53 20.49
C ALA A 8 -11.50 4.78 19.17
N GLY A 9 -10.70 5.38 18.30
CA GLY A 9 -10.08 4.66 17.20
C GLY A 9 -9.14 3.64 17.83
N THR A 10 -9.56 2.38 17.84
CA THR A 10 -8.72 1.27 18.27
C THR A 10 -7.49 1.20 17.35
N ALA A 11 -6.32 1.42 17.94
CA ALA A 11 -5.02 1.32 17.28
C ALA A 11 -4.72 -0.10 16.73
N ASP A 12 -5.62 -1.07 16.94
CA ASP A 12 -5.47 -2.48 16.56
C ASP A 12 -6.14 -2.87 15.23
N THR A 13 -6.80 -1.94 14.52
CA THR A 13 -7.31 -2.25 13.18
C THR A 13 -6.17 -2.19 12.16
N PRO A 14 -5.91 -3.25 11.37
CA PRO A 14 -4.93 -3.18 10.28
C PRO A 14 -5.22 -1.96 9.39
N GLY A 15 -4.28 -1.02 9.35
CA GLY A 15 -4.41 0.21 8.57
C GLY A 15 -5.04 1.41 9.31
N SER A 16 -5.22 1.37 10.63
CA SER A 16 -5.64 2.56 11.41
C SER A 16 -4.50 3.51 11.80
N TRP A 17 -3.30 3.31 11.24
CA TRP A 17 -2.11 4.08 11.56
C TRP A 17 -2.17 5.52 11.01
N ARG A 18 -1.67 6.47 11.80
CA ARG A 18 -1.45 7.85 11.37
C ARG A 18 0.04 8.16 11.35
N ALA A 19 0.52 8.71 10.25
CA ALA A 19 1.91 9.11 10.10
C ALA A 19 2.02 10.40 9.27
N THR A 20 3.13 11.12 9.45
CA THR A 20 3.48 12.24 8.57
C THR A 20 4.34 11.74 7.40
N VAL A 21 4.39 12.50 6.30
CA VAL A 21 5.31 12.21 5.17
C VAL A 21 6.75 12.08 5.66
N VAL A 22 7.17 12.92 6.62
CA VAL A 22 8.52 12.87 7.22
C VAL A 22 8.76 11.56 7.94
N ALA A 23 7.80 11.07 8.74
CA ALA A 23 7.94 9.80 9.44
C ALA A 23 8.00 8.61 8.46
N MET A 24 7.13 8.59 7.44
CA MET A 24 7.14 7.55 6.40
C MET A 24 8.45 7.53 5.63
N THR A 25 8.99 8.70 5.28
CA THR A 25 10.26 8.82 4.56
C THR A 25 11.44 8.36 5.42
N ARG A 26 11.48 8.75 6.70
CA ARG A 26 12.51 8.28 7.65
C ARG A 26 12.49 6.76 7.82
N PHE A 27 11.28 6.18 7.92
CA PHE A 27 11.12 4.74 7.98
C PHE A 27 11.64 4.07 6.71
N ALA A 28 11.28 4.58 5.52
CA ALA A 28 11.76 4.05 4.24
C ALA A 28 13.29 4.12 4.12
N ILE A 29 13.92 5.23 4.53
CA ILE A 29 15.39 5.36 4.52
C ILE A 29 16.06 4.39 5.50
N ALA A 30 15.45 4.16 6.67
CA ALA A 30 15.94 3.16 7.62
C ALA A 30 15.79 1.74 7.07
N ALA A 31 14.67 1.46 6.40
CA ALA A 31 14.39 0.16 5.79
C ALA A 31 15.25 -0.14 4.55
N SER A 32 15.72 0.88 3.84
CA SER A 32 16.62 0.74 2.69
C SER A 32 18.09 0.48 3.05
N ASP A 33 18.36 0.10 4.32
CA ASP A 33 19.71 -0.14 4.88
C ASP A 33 20.69 1.05 4.69
N THR A 34 20.14 2.24 4.45
CA THR A 34 20.94 3.47 4.29
C THR A 34 21.39 4.02 5.64
N ILE A 35 20.70 3.63 6.71
CA ILE A 35 21.07 3.96 8.09
C ILE A 35 21.39 2.66 8.82
N ARG A 36 22.68 2.46 9.16
CA ARG A 36 23.10 1.34 10.02
C ARG A 36 22.59 1.57 11.44
N GLY A 37 21.95 0.56 12.02
CA GLY A 37 21.40 0.64 13.37
C GLY A 37 21.02 -0.72 13.93
N PRO A 38 20.55 -0.78 15.19
CA PRO A 38 20.23 -2.04 15.87
C PRO A 38 19.12 -2.85 15.18
N LEU A 39 18.35 -2.23 14.28
CA LEU A 39 17.28 -2.86 13.52
C LEU A 39 17.69 -3.29 12.10
N ALA A 40 18.96 -3.15 11.71
CA ALA A 40 19.41 -3.43 10.34
C ALA A 40 19.07 -4.87 9.89
N SER A 41 19.30 -5.87 10.75
CA SER A 41 18.97 -7.28 10.45
C SER A 41 17.45 -7.50 10.30
N THR A 42 16.64 -6.80 11.09
CA THR A 42 15.18 -6.82 10.99
C THR A 42 14.71 -6.21 9.67
N PHE A 43 15.28 -5.07 9.27
CA PHE A 43 14.98 -4.47 7.97
C PHE A 43 15.43 -5.37 6.81
N ALA A 44 16.61 -5.98 6.89
CA ALA A 44 17.05 -6.95 5.88
C ALA A 44 16.08 -8.13 5.74
N LEU A 45 15.55 -8.65 6.87
CA LEU A 45 14.55 -9.71 6.85
C LEU A 45 13.20 -9.25 6.26
N MET A 46 12.78 -8.02 6.61
CA MET A 46 11.57 -7.39 6.09
C MET A 46 11.64 -7.26 4.57
N MET A 47 12.79 -6.84 4.06
CA MET A 47 13.06 -6.50 2.66
C MET A 47 13.42 -7.69 1.77
N ARG A 48 13.59 -8.88 2.35
CA ARG A 48 13.87 -10.09 1.58
C ARG A 48 12.70 -10.41 0.65
N THR A 49 12.92 -10.27 -0.65
CA THR A 49 11.93 -10.57 -1.70
C THR A 49 11.54 -12.04 -1.69
N ARG A 50 10.24 -12.31 -1.83
CA ARG A 50 9.58 -13.62 -1.82
C ARG A 50 8.53 -13.65 -2.95
N SER A 51 8.29 -14.80 -3.58
CA SER A 51 7.23 -14.92 -4.60
C SER A 51 5.91 -15.48 -4.05
N LEU A 52 5.63 -15.28 -2.75
CA LEU A 52 4.44 -15.81 -2.06
C LEU A 52 3.20 -14.90 -2.21
N GLY A 53 3.24 -13.93 -3.12
CA GLY A 53 2.13 -13.01 -3.36
C GLY A 53 0.95 -13.68 -4.10
N PRO A 54 -0.25 -13.08 -4.04
CA PRO A 54 -1.41 -13.56 -4.80
C PRO A 54 -1.21 -13.47 -6.32
N ASP A 55 -0.27 -12.63 -6.77
CA ASP A 55 0.16 -12.54 -8.16
C ASP A 55 1.59 -13.08 -8.27
N PRO A 56 1.82 -14.22 -8.97
CA PRO A 56 3.16 -14.80 -9.12
C PRO A 56 4.11 -13.93 -9.95
N THR A 57 3.59 -12.94 -10.68
CA THR A 57 4.37 -11.98 -11.47
C THR A 57 4.82 -10.76 -10.66
N LEU A 58 4.25 -10.56 -9.47
CA LEU A 58 4.59 -9.46 -8.56
C LEU A 58 5.14 -10.03 -7.24
N PRO A 59 6.47 -10.13 -7.11
CA PRO A 59 7.09 -10.53 -5.86
C PRO A 59 6.70 -9.58 -4.71
N VAL A 60 6.71 -10.12 -3.49
CA VAL A 60 6.39 -9.41 -2.26
C VAL A 60 7.51 -9.58 -1.25
N ALA A 61 7.72 -8.60 -0.40
CA ALA A 61 8.49 -8.76 0.84
C ALA A 61 7.51 -8.63 2.03
N LEU A 62 8.00 -8.71 3.27
CA LEU A 62 7.11 -8.60 4.43
C LEU A 62 6.55 -7.18 4.52
N GLY A 63 5.28 -7.01 4.14
CA GLY A 63 4.63 -5.71 4.11
C GLY A 63 5.04 -4.81 2.94
N TRP A 64 5.58 -5.37 1.86
CA TRP A 64 5.97 -4.61 0.67
C TRP A 64 5.61 -5.35 -0.62
N ARG A 65 5.20 -4.59 -1.63
CA ARG A 65 5.19 -5.05 -3.02
C ARG A 65 6.57 -4.76 -3.62
N VAL A 66 7.01 -5.61 -4.54
CA VAL A 66 8.33 -5.49 -5.18
C VAL A 66 8.15 -5.43 -6.69
N LEU A 67 8.72 -4.40 -7.30
CA LEU A 67 8.82 -4.24 -8.75
C LEU A 67 10.30 -4.33 -9.14
N ARG A 68 10.64 -5.27 -10.03
CA ARG A 68 11.96 -5.30 -10.67
C ARG A 68 11.97 -4.28 -11.81
N LEU A 69 12.82 -3.27 -11.70
CA LEU A 69 13.01 -2.24 -12.72
C LEU A 69 14.50 -2.05 -12.96
N ASP A 70 14.97 -2.05 -14.21
CA ASP A 70 16.38 -1.82 -14.57
C ASP A 70 17.38 -2.66 -13.74
N GLY A 71 17.04 -3.94 -13.48
CA GLY A 71 17.89 -4.86 -12.70
C GLY A 71 17.89 -4.64 -11.19
N ARG A 72 17.11 -3.69 -10.66
CA ARG A 72 17.00 -3.36 -9.23
C ARG A 72 15.59 -3.55 -8.68
N ASP A 73 15.49 -3.78 -7.37
CA ASP A 73 14.21 -3.97 -6.68
C ASP A 73 13.70 -2.63 -6.16
N ILE A 74 12.51 -2.25 -6.63
CA ILE A 74 11.76 -1.12 -6.12
C ILE A 74 10.70 -1.65 -5.17
N TYR A 75 10.76 -1.21 -3.92
CA TYR A 75 9.84 -1.63 -2.88
C TYR A 75 8.81 -0.55 -2.68
N TRP A 76 7.54 -0.93 -2.61
CA TRP A 76 6.46 0.03 -2.45
C TRP A 76 5.28 -0.54 -1.69
N HIS A 77 4.53 0.36 -1.07
CA HIS A 77 3.27 0.05 -0.44
C HIS A 77 2.33 1.23 -0.62
N ASP A 78 1.10 0.93 -0.96
CA ASP A 78 0.02 1.87 -1.15
C ASP A 78 -1.10 1.60 -0.14
N ALA A 79 -1.85 2.65 0.17
CA ALA A 79 -2.96 2.57 1.08
C ALA A 79 -4.10 3.48 0.60
N GLN A 80 -5.24 2.84 0.39
CA GLN A 80 -6.54 3.48 0.19
C GLN A 80 -7.41 3.13 1.40
N LEU A 81 -6.99 3.57 2.59
CA LEU A 81 -7.55 3.07 3.85
C LEU A 81 -8.84 3.76 4.28
N ALA A 82 -9.07 5.00 3.85
CA ALA A 82 -10.25 5.78 4.22
C ALA A 82 -10.85 6.50 2.99
N PRO A 83 -12.19 6.67 2.92
CA PRO A 83 -12.81 7.50 1.90
C PRO A 83 -12.16 8.88 1.86
N GLY A 84 -11.60 9.25 0.72
CA GLY A 84 -11.00 10.56 0.52
C GLY A 84 -9.53 10.70 0.89
N PHE A 85 -8.81 9.62 1.22
CA PHE A 85 -7.35 9.69 1.42
C PHE A 85 -6.61 8.61 0.61
N SER A 86 -5.46 9.00 0.07
CA SER A 86 -4.53 8.10 -0.63
C SER A 86 -3.13 8.30 -0.08
N ALA A 87 -2.44 7.20 0.17
CA ALA A 87 -1.06 7.20 0.66
C ALA A 87 -0.21 6.22 -0.16
N TYR A 88 1.04 6.60 -0.37
CA TYR A 88 2.00 5.79 -1.09
C TYR A 88 3.39 6.02 -0.54
N VAL A 89 4.16 4.94 -0.38
CA VAL A 89 5.57 4.98 -0.04
C VAL A 89 6.33 4.03 -0.95
N ALA A 90 7.47 4.47 -1.46
CA ALA A 90 8.37 3.64 -2.21
C ALA A 90 9.83 3.97 -1.95
N MET A 91 10.69 2.99 -2.21
CA MET A 91 12.13 3.12 -2.05
C MET A 91 12.90 2.26 -3.04
N ASP A 92 14.08 2.78 -3.37
CA ASP A 92 15.09 2.21 -4.23
C ASP A 92 16.39 2.11 -3.41
N PRO A 93 16.61 0.96 -2.74
CA PRO A 93 17.79 0.79 -1.88
C PRO A 93 19.11 0.90 -2.64
N GLN A 94 19.15 0.43 -3.89
CA GLN A 94 20.35 0.52 -4.72
C GLN A 94 20.74 1.95 -5.09
N GLN A 95 19.76 2.86 -5.18
CA GLN A 95 20.01 4.28 -5.47
C GLN A 95 19.94 5.18 -4.23
N HIS A 96 19.71 4.62 -3.04
CA HIS A 96 19.52 5.37 -1.79
C HIS A 96 18.40 6.43 -1.89
N ARG A 97 17.30 6.10 -2.57
CA ARG A 97 16.16 7.01 -2.76
C ARG A 97 14.91 6.47 -2.07
N ALA A 98 14.13 7.37 -1.50
CA ALA A 98 12.81 7.09 -0.96
C ALA A 98 11.85 8.24 -1.31
N ALA A 99 10.59 7.90 -1.54
CA ALA A 99 9.53 8.86 -1.79
C ALA A 99 8.27 8.45 -1.03
N ALA A 100 7.61 9.42 -0.42
CA ALA A 100 6.30 9.22 0.22
C ALA A 100 5.36 10.34 -0.21
N VAL A 101 4.12 9.98 -0.51
CA VAL A 101 3.05 10.91 -0.91
C VAL A 101 1.83 10.64 -0.07
N LEU A 102 1.24 11.70 0.48
CA LEU A 102 -0.05 11.69 1.15
C LEU A 102 -0.98 12.66 0.41
N SER A 103 -2.22 12.24 0.20
CA SER A 103 -3.25 13.03 -0.45
C SER A 103 -4.53 12.98 0.38
N ASN A 104 -5.16 14.14 0.53
CA ASN A 104 -6.51 14.29 1.11
C ASN A 104 -7.61 14.13 0.04
N SER A 105 -7.30 13.39 -1.03
CA SER A 105 -8.29 12.94 -2.01
C SER A 105 -8.09 11.45 -2.26
N ALA A 106 -9.14 10.79 -2.75
CA ALA A 106 -9.09 9.38 -3.17
C ALA A 106 -8.42 9.19 -4.55
N ARG A 107 -7.70 10.21 -5.06
CA ARG A 107 -7.02 10.11 -6.36
C ARG A 107 -5.75 9.29 -6.19
N ASP A 108 -5.46 8.47 -7.20
CA ASP A 108 -4.20 7.74 -7.24
C ASP A 108 -3.00 8.70 -7.20
N VAL A 109 -2.00 8.33 -6.40
CA VAL A 109 -0.77 9.08 -6.17
C VAL A 109 0.49 8.29 -6.55
N ALA A 110 0.34 7.05 -7.04
CA ALA A 110 1.47 6.19 -7.39
C ALA A 110 2.36 6.81 -8.47
N SER A 111 1.77 7.49 -9.47
CA SER A 111 2.51 8.19 -10.53
C SER A 111 3.35 9.36 -9.99
N VAL A 112 2.83 10.12 -9.02
CA VAL A 112 3.55 11.22 -8.35
C VAL A 112 4.72 10.66 -7.55
N ALA A 113 4.48 9.61 -6.76
CA ALA A 113 5.52 8.99 -5.95
C ALA A 113 6.61 8.35 -6.83
N GLY A 114 6.23 7.66 -7.90
CA GLY A 114 7.15 7.12 -8.89
C GLY A 114 7.98 8.21 -9.54
N ALA A 115 7.36 9.36 -9.86
CA ALA A 115 8.07 10.50 -10.43
C ALA A 115 9.16 11.05 -9.51
N LEU A 116 8.83 11.23 -8.23
CA LEU A 116 9.77 11.67 -7.19
C LEU A 116 10.88 10.64 -6.95
N LEU A 117 10.54 9.35 -6.95
CA LEU A 117 11.49 8.28 -6.68
C LEU A 117 12.48 8.06 -7.81
N LEU A 118 12.06 8.14 -9.07
CA LEU A 118 12.94 7.85 -10.21
C LEU A 118 13.54 9.10 -10.86
N GLY A 119 12.99 10.30 -10.62
CA GLY A 119 13.43 11.52 -11.31
C GLY A 119 13.03 11.56 -12.79
N ARG A 120 12.12 10.68 -13.19
CA ARG A 120 11.40 10.58 -14.48
C ARG A 120 9.99 10.13 -14.12
N VAL A 121 8.99 10.20 -15.00
CA VAL A 121 7.64 9.65 -14.70
C VAL A 121 7.58 8.16 -15.05
N PRO A 122 7.79 7.21 -14.12
CA PRO A 122 7.38 5.83 -14.31
C PRO A 122 5.89 5.69 -13.97
N THR A 123 5.21 4.81 -14.70
CA THR A 123 3.95 4.26 -14.22
C THR A 123 4.28 3.09 -13.30
N ILE A 124 4.39 3.33 -11.99
CA ILE A 124 4.32 2.24 -11.02
C ILE A 124 2.82 1.97 -10.86
N ALA A 125 2.32 0.98 -11.58
CA ALA A 125 0.91 0.62 -11.49
C ALA A 125 0.61 0.22 -10.04
N ALA A 126 -0.26 0.98 -9.37
CA ALA A 126 -0.97 0.45 -8.22
C ALA A 126 -1.65 -0.84 -8.69
N ALA A 127 -1.35 -1.96 -8.05
CA ALA A 127 -1.92 -3.24 -8.44
C ALA A 127 -3.42 -3.07 -8.33
N GLY A 128 -4.12 -3.26 -9.45
CA GLY A 128 -5.52 -2.88 -9.62
C GLY A 128 -6.33 -3.26 -8.38
N HIS A 129 -6.79 -2.25 -7.65
CA HIS A 129 -7.85 -2.45 -6.68
C HIS A 129 -9.10 -2.71 -7.51
N THR A 130 -9.41 -3.98 -7.80
CA THR A 130 -10.72 -4.35 -8.32
C THR A 130 -11.73 -3.86 -7.29
N PRO A 131 -12.53 -2.81 -7.57
CA PRO A 131 -13.60 -2.41 -6.67
C PRO A 131 -14.50 -3.63 -6.56
N GLY A 132 -14.74 -4.07 -5.33
CA GLY A 132 -15.38 -5.35 -5.02
C GLY A 132 -16.50 -5.68 -6.00
N SER A 133 -16.39 -6.86 -6.62
CA SER A 133 -17.44 -7.46 -7.42
C SER A 133 -18.68 -7.56 -6.54
N ARG A 134 -19.58 -6.57 -6.66
CA ARG A 134 -20.89 -6.63 -6.03
C ARG A 134 -21.55 -7.91 -6.54
N PRO A 135 -21.95 -8.86 -5.68
CA PRO A 135 -22.67 -10.03 -6.15
C PRO A 135 -23.90 -9.56 -6.92
N ALA A 136 -24.08 -10.04 -8.14
CA ALA A 136 -25.28 -9.78 -8.91
C ALA A 136 -26.51 -10.19 -8.06
N PRO A 137 -27.57 -9.37 -7.98
CA PRO A 137 -28.75 -9.72 -7.23
C PRO A 137 -29.31 -11.04 -7.76
N ALA A 138 -29.52 -11.99 -6.83
CA ALA A 138 -30.06 -13.31 -7.15
C ALA A 138 -31.37 -13.15 -7.92
N ARG A 139 -31.42 -13.74 -9.11
CA ARG A 139 -32.58 -13.74 -10.00
C ARG A 139 -33.76 -14.41 -9.26
N PRO A 140 -34.95 -13.80 -9.22
CA PRO A 140 -36.07 -14.35 -8.47
C PRO A 140 -36.48 -15.69 -9.07
N ARG A 141 -36.52 -16.73 -8.23
CA ARG A 141 -37.04 -18.05 -8.60
C ARG A 141 -38.53 -17.92 -8.89
N SER A 142 -38.91 -18.14 -10.14
CA SER A 142 -40.30 -18.23 -10.58
C SER A 142 -40.99 -19.38 -9.84
N ARG A 143 -41.97 -19.05 -8.98
CA ARG A 143 -42.93 -20.01 -8.42
C ARG A 143 -43.84 -20.48 -9.56
N THR A 144 -43.55 -21.63 -10.13
CA THR A 144 -44.51 -22.32 -10.99
C THR A 144 -45.61 -22.91 -10.11
N ARG A 145 -46.72 -22.18 -10.00
CA ARG A 145 -47.98 -22.66 -9.44
C ARG A 145 -48.65 -23.52 -10.51
N ARG A 146 -48.60 -24.85 -10.38
CA ARG A 146 -49.46 -25.74 -11.17
C ARG A 146 -50.71 -26.02 -10.35
N HIS A 147 -51.81 -25.46 -10.81
CA HIS A 147 -53.16 -25.95 -10.54
C HIS A 147 -53.46 -27.10 -11.50
N SER A 148 -53.99 -28.18 -10.95
CA SER A 148 -55.11 -29.01 -11.45
C SER A 148 -55.16 -30.29 -10.64
#